data_AF-A0A3P6RNJ0-F1
#
_entry.id   AF-A0A3P6RNJ0-F1
#
_cell.length_a   1.000
_cell.length_b   1.000
_cell.length_c   1.000
_cell.angle_alpha   90.00
_cell.angle_beta   90.00
_cell.angle_gamma   90.00
#
_symmetry.space_group_name_H-M   'P 1'
#
loop_
_entity.id
_entity.type
_entity.pdbx_description
1 polymer ?
#
loop_
_entity_poly.entity_id
_entity_poly.type
_entity_poly.pdbx_seq_one_letter_code
_entity_poly.pdbx_strand_id
1 'polypeptide(L)'
;MLNIFAGGHINPAVSLMFMTFRQLSPARFILYTLAQTAGAFVGAAVSYALYHEAINQFDGGIRAVVGPKSTAGIFASYPANHLGLFGGLLDQVSWGIALLTQCCRSATVSLPCIYRNPMP
;
A
#
# COMPACT_ATOMS: atom_id res chain seq x y z
N MET A 1 -27.59 1.08 -0.40
CA MET A 1 -26.41 0.74 -1.25
C MET A 1 -25.18 0.85 -0.39
N LEU A 2 -24.47 -0.26 -0.14
CA LEU A 2 -23.15 -0.23 0.51
C LEU A 2 -22.24 0.64 -0.36
N ASN A 3 -21.81 1.80 0.14
CA ASN A 3 -20.90 2.64 -0.61
C ASN A 3 -19.47 2.08 -0.49
N ILE A 4 -19.18 1.09 -1.32
CA ILE A 4 -17.91 0.37 -1.37
C ILE A 4 -16.74 1.29 -1.79
N PHE A 5 -17.04 2.45 -2.39
CA PHE A 5 -16.05 3.39 -2.93
C PHE A 5 -15.50 4.42 -1.92
N ALA A 6 -16.17 4.70 -0.79
CA ALA A 6 -15.65 5.69 0.18
C ALA A 6 -14.79 5.11 1.31
N GLY A 7 -14.72 3.78 1.47
CA GLY A 7 -14.00 3.13 2.59
C GLY A 7 -12.79 2.29 2.20
N GLY A 8 -12.52 2.08 0.91
CA GLY A 8 -11.42 1.25 0.44
C GLY A 8 -10.09 1.99 0.42
N HIS A 9 -9.49 2.29 1.57
CA HIS A 9 -8.21 3.01 1.59
C HIS A 9 -7.07 2.19 0.96
N ILE A 10 -7.09 0.86 1.10
CA ILE A 10 -6.15 -0.13 0.52
C ILE A 10 -4.66 0.21 0.81
N ASN A 11 -4.42 1.16 1.71
CA ASN A 11 -3.11 1.72 1.99
C ASN A 11 -3.14 2.32 3.43
N PRO A 12 -2.28 1.81 4.33
CA PRO A 12 -2.18 2.33 5.69
C PRO A 12 -1.80 3.81 5.74
N ALA A 13 -0.97 4.30 4.80
CA ALA A 13 -0.56 5.71 4.73
C ALA A 13 -1.73 6.62 4.34
N VAL A 14 -2.64 6.16 3.47
CA VAL A 14 -3.88 6.86 3.15
C VAL A 14 -4.81 6.87 4.37
N SER A 15 -4.92 5.74 5.08
CA SER A 15 -5.69 5.66 6.33
C SER A 15 -5.16 6.61 7.41
N LEU A 16 -3.83 6.75 7.51
CA LEU A 16 -3.17 7.69 8.42
C LEU A 16 -3.48 9.15 8.05
N MET A 17 -3.44 9.49 6.75
CA MET A 17 -3.80 10.82 6.26
C MET A 17 -5.23 11.20 6.68
N PHE A 18 -6.20 10.30 6.48
CA PHE A 18 -7.59 10.54 6.92
C PHE A 18 -7.71 10.67 8.44
N MET A 19 -6.90 9.95 9.23
CA MET A 19 -6.81 10.14 10.68
C MET A 19 -6.25 11.52 11.05
N THR A 20 -5.18 11.99 10.39
CA THR A 20 -4.59 13.32 10.62
C THR A 20 -5.55 14.45 10.30
N PHE A 21 -6.36 14.31 9.23
CA PHE A 21 -7.43 15.25 8.90
C PHE A 21 -8.70 15.10 9.76
N ARG A 22 -8.66 14.25 10.80
CA ARG A 22 -9.80 13.94 11.70
C ARG A 22 -11.04 13.40 10.99
N GLN A 23 -10.87 12.79 9.82
CA GLN A 23 -11.92 12.16 9.05
C GLN A 23 -12.08 10.66 9.39
N LEU A 24 -11.12 10.08 10.13
CA LEU A 24 -11.14 8.70 10.61
C LEU A 24 -10.82 8.62 12.11
N SER A 25 -11.63 7.89 12.87
CA SER A 25 -11.36 7.64 14.29
C SER A 25 -10.11 6.76 14.49
N PRO A 26 -9.29 6.96 15.54
CA PRO A 26 -8.07 6.17 15.77
C PRO A 26 -8.30 4.66 15.86
N ALA A 27 -9.41 4.22 16.46
CA ALA A 27 -9.75 2.79 16.55
C ALA A 27 -10.00 2.17 15.17
N ARG A 28 -10.71 2.89 14.29
CA ARG A 28 -10.91 2.45 12.90
C ARG A 28 -9.62 2.47 12.10
N PHE A 29 -8.72 3.43 12.33
CA PHE A 29 -7.40 3.45 11.70
C PHE A 29 -6.61 2.17 11.98
N ILE A 30 -6.57 1.72 13.23
CA ILE A 30 -5.86 0.49 13.63
C ILE A 30 -6.49 -0.72 12.92
N LEU A 31 -7.82 -0.85 12.97
CA LEU A 31 -8.52 -1.96 12.30
C LEU A 31 -8.29 -1.97 10.78
N TYR A 32 -8.31 -0.80 10.13
CA TYR A 32 -8.03 -0.68 8.71
C TYR A 32 -6.60 -1.08 8.37
N THR A 33 -5.63 -0.64 9.17
CA THR A 33 -4.22 -0.98 8.99
C THR A 33 -4.00 -2.47 9.11
N LEU A 34 -4.58 -3.11 10.14
CA LEU A 34 -4.47 -4.56 10.35
C LEU A 34 -5.13 -5.36 9.23
N ALA A 35 -6.32 -4.97 8.79
CA ALA A 35 -7.01 -5.63 7.68
C ALA A 35 -6.23 -5.50 6.37
N GLN A 36 -5.65 -4.33 6.10
CA GLN A 36 -4.86 -4.08 4.90
C GLN A 36 -3.54 -4.86 4.91
N THR A 37 -2.83 -4.92 6.04
CA THR A 37 -1.60 -5.71 6.14
C THR A 37 -1.88 -7.21 6.05
N ALA A 38 -2.95 -7.69 6.68
CA ALA A 38 -3.37 -9.09 6.56
C ALA A 38 -3.75 -9.44 5.11
N GLY A 39 -4.53 -8.58 4.44
CA GLY A 39 -4.88 -8.76 3.03
C GLY A 39 -3.66 -8.78 2.11
N ALA A 40 -2.70 -7.87 2.33
CA ALA A 40 -1.44 -7.84 1.59
C ALA A 40 -0.61 -9.11 1.80
N PHE A 41 -0.55 -9.61 3.04
CA PHE A 41 0.15 -10.85 3.37
C PHE A 41 -0.47 -12.07 2.67
N VAL A 42 -1.80 -12.20 2.73
CA VAL A 42 -2.52 -13.28 2.04
C VAL A 42 -2.34 -13.17 0.53
N GLY A 43 -2.42 -11.96 -0.04
CA GLY A 43 -2.16 -11.72 -1.46
C GLY A 43 -0.75 -12.11 -1.88
N ALA A 44 0.27 -11.80 -1.07
CA ALA A 44 1.64 -12.22 -1.31
C ALA A 44 1.80 -13.75 -1.26
N ALA A 45 1.17 -14.41 -0.29
CA ALA A 45 1.19 -15.88 -0.17
C ALA A 45 0.53 -16.57 -1.37
N VAL A 46 -0.61 -16.05 -1.84
CA VAL A 46 -1.30 -16.56 -3.04
C VAL A 46 -0.44 -16.35 -4.29
N SER A 47 0.16 -15.17 -4.48
CA SER A 47 1.08 -14.91 -5.59
C SER A 47 2.29 -15.84 -5.55
N TYR A 48 2.87 -16.09 -4.38
CA TYR A 48 3.97 -17.05 -4.24
C TYR A 48 3.55 -18.46 -4.64
N ALA A 49 2.37 -18.91 -4.20
CA ALA A 49 1.86 -20.23 -4.55
C ALA A 49 1.59 -20.37 -6.06
N LEU A 50 1.03 -19.33 -6.69
CA LEU A 50 0.74 -19.34 -8.14
C LEU A 50 1.98 -19.33 -9.01
N TYR A 51 3.04 -18.64 -8.57
CA TYR A 51 4.29 -18.53 -9.31
C TYR A 51 5.39 -19.46 -8.77
N HIS A 52 5.06 -20.42 -7.91
CA HIS A 52 6.05 -21.22 -7.19
C HIS A 52 7.04 -21.91 -8.13
N GLU A 53 6.55 -22.56 -9.19
CA GLU A 53 7.34 -23.26 -10.20
C GLU A 53 8.21 -22.28 -10.99
N ALA A 54 7.64 -21.13 -11.41
CA ALA A 54 8.35 -20.12 -12.17
C ALA A 54 9.50 -19.49 -11.36
N ILE A 55 9.25 -19.20 -10.07
CA ILE A 55 10.29 -18.62 -9.21
C ILE A 55 11.37 -19.68 -8.95
N ASN A 56 11.01 -20.93 -8.68
CA ASN A 56 11.98 -22.04 -8.52
C ASN A 56 12.84 -22.26 -9.78
N GLN A 57 12.26 -22.15 -10.97
CA GLN A 57 13.01 -22.27 -12.22
C GLN A 57 14.02 -21.12 -12.39
N PHE A 58 13.67 -19.91 -11.97
CA PHE A 58 14.52 -18.74 -12.09
C PHE A 58 15.68 -18.75 -11.09
N ASP A 59 15.39 -18.96 -9.80
CA ASP A 59 16.37 -18.90 -8.71
C ASP A 59 17.06 -20.25 -8.42
N GLY A 60 16.59 -21.34 -9.03
CA GLY A 60 17.13 -22.68 -8.82
C GLY A 60 16.80 -23.26 -7.44
N GLY A 61 15.76 -22.75 -6.77
CA GLY A 61 15.36 -23.12 -5.42
C GLY A 61 16.09 -22.37 -4.31
N ILE A 62 17.01 -21.46 -4.65
CA ILE A 62 17.77 -20.65 -3.68
C ILE A 62 17.10 -19.29 -3.50
N ARG A 63 16.50 -19.06 -2.33
CA ARG A 63 15.78 -17.82 -2.03
C ARG A 63 16.75 -16.72 -1.59
N ALA A 64 17.24 -15.95 -2.56
CA ALA A 64 18.17 -14.85 -2.33
C ALA A 64 17.45 -13.49 -2.28
N VAL A 65 17.88 -12.61 -1.36
CA VAL A 65 17.39 -11.23 -1.23
C VAL A 65 18.21 -10.27 -2.09
N VAL A 66 19.50 -10.54 -2.24
CA VAL A 66 20.46 -9.70 -2.99
C VAL A 66 21.17 -10.56 -4.02
N GLY A 67 21.44 -9.99 -5.20
CA GLY A 67 22.18 -10.66 -6.29
C GLY A 67 21.38 -10.70 -7.60
N PRO A 68 21.97 -11.24 -8.67
CA PRO A 68 21.38 -11.23 -10.02
C PRO A 68 20.13 -12.11 -10.16
N LYS A 69 19.94 -13.07 -9.25
CA LYS A 69 18.77 -13.95 -9.19
C LYS A 69 17.93 -13.72 -7.92
N SER A 70 17.95 -12.51 -7.36
CA SER A 70 17.12 -12.22 -6.19
C SER A 70 15.64 -12.21 -6.55
N THR A 71 14.83 -12.84 -5.71
CA THR A 71 13.37 -12.96 -5.93
C THR A 71 12.56 -12.24 -4.86
N ALA A 72 13.22 -11.71 -3.81
CA ALA A 72 12.59 -10.93 -2.76
C ALA A 72 11.90 -9.65 -3.28
N GLY A 73 12.43 -9.05 -4.35
CA GLY A 73 11.87 -7.85 -4.99
C GLY A 73 10.46 -8.02 -5.57
N ILE A 74 9.99 -9.26 -5.75
CA ILE A 74 8.63 -9.56 -6.21
C ILE A 74 7.59 -9.18 -5.14
N PHE A 75 7.95 -9.29 -3.86
CA PHE A 75 7.03 -9.12 -2.73
C PHE A 75 7.20 -7.79 -2.01
N ALA A 76 8.41 -7.23 -2.00
CA ALA A 76 8.71 -5.99 -1.30
C ALA A 76 9.72 -5.15 -2.10
N SER A 77 9.59 -3.83 -1.96
CA SER A 77 10.53 -2.88 -2.56
C SER A 77 11.80 -2.79 -1.72
N TYR A 78 12.95 -3.00 -2.34
CA TYR A 78 14.26 -2.82 -1.72
C TYR A 78 14.94 -1.56 -2.29
N PRO A 79 15.64 -0.77 -1.47
CA PRO A 79 16.34 0.41 -1.94
C PRO A 79 17.48 0.00 -2.90
N ALA A 80 17.72 0.83 -3.91
CA ALA A 80 18.85 0.63 -4.80
C ALA A 80 20.18 0.84 -4.04
N ASN A 81 21.24 0.15 -4.46
CA ASN A 81 22.55 0.17 -3.77
C ASN A 81 23.19 1.56 -3.63
N HIS A 82 22.76 2.54 -4.45
CA HIS A 82 23.25 3.92 -4.42
C HIS A 82 22.39 4.86 -3.57
N LEU A 83 21.27 4.39 -3.01
CA LEU A 83 20.38 5.19 -2.18
C LEU A 83 20.77 5.06 -0.70
N GLY A 84 21.14 6.18 -0.08
CA GLY A 84 21.26 6.26 1.37
C GLY A 84 19.89 6.26 2.06
N LEU A 85 19.86 5.90 3.34
CA LEU A 85 18.63 5.85 4.16
C LEU A 85 17.82 7.16 4.08
N PHE A 86 18.49 8.31 4.20
CA PHE A 86 17.85 9.61 4.15
C PHE A 86 17.23 9.93 2.78
N GLY A 87 17.91 9.55 1.69
CA GLY A 87 17.39 9.70 0.33
C GLY A 87 16.14 8.85 0.09
N GLY A 88 16.16 7.60 0.55
CA GLY A 88 14.99 6.70 0.45
C GLY A 88 13.81 7.14 1.32
N LEU A 89 14.06 7.70 2.50
CA LEU A 89 13.01 8.28 3.34
C LEU A 89 12.35 9.48 2.66
N LEU A 90 13.15 10.39 2.08
CA LEU A 90 12.62 11.54 1.35
C LEU A 90 11.80 11.11 0.13
N ASP A 91 12.24 10.08 -0.59
CA ASP A 91 11.52 9.53 -1.73
C ASP A 91 10.14 8.98 -1.34
N GLN A 92 10.09 8.12 -0.31
CA GLN A 92 8.82 7.52 0.15
C GLN A 92 7.85 8.55 0.73
N VAL A 93 8.35 9.53 1.50
CA VAL A 93 7.51 10.53 2.17
C VAL A 93 7.08 11.63 1.21
N SER A 94 8.02 12.21 0.47
CA SER A 94 7.79 13.44 -0.32
C SER A 94 7.16 13.15 -1.68
N TRP A 95 7.58 12.08 -2.35
CA TRP A 95 7.08 11.75 -3.69
C TRP A 95 6.05 10.63 -3.67
N GLY A 96 6.25 9.57 -2.87
CA GLY A 96 5.32 8.45 -2.79
C GLY A 96 4.01 8.78 -2.08
N ILE A 97 4.08 9.09 -0.78
CA ILE A 97 2.89 9.23 0.07
C ILE A 97 2.21 10.59 -0.12
N ALA A 98 2.96 11.70 -0.16
CA ALA A 98 2.38 13.04 -0.24
C ALA A 98 1.65 13.30 -1.57
N LEU A 99 2.22 12.85 -2.71
CA LEU A 99 1.56 13.00 -4.01
C LEU A 99 0.29 12.13 -4.09
N LEU A 100 0.39 10.85 -3.71
CA LEU A 100 -0.75 9.93 -3.75
C LEU A 100 -1.91 10.43 -2.88
N THR A 101 -1.62 10.89 -1.67
CA THR A 101 -2.64 11.41 -0.75
C THR A 101 -3.25 12.73 -1.26
N GLN A 102 -2.46 13.61 -1.87
CA GLN A 102 -2.99 14.83 -2.50
C GLN A 102 -3.88 14.52 -3.70
N CYS A 103 -3.51 13.57 -4.56
CA CYS A 103 -4.35 13.09 -5.66
C CYS A 103 -5.67 12.49 -5.16
N CYS A 104 -5.63 11.62 -4.14
CA CYS A 104 -6.83 11.04 -3.54
C CYS A 104 -7.76 12.11 -2.96
N ARG A 105 -7.20 13.14 -2.31
CA ARG A 105 -7.97 14.27 -1.77
C ARG A 105 -8.59 15.10 -2.89
N SER A 106 -7.84 15.43 -3.94
CA SER A 106 -8.38 16.14 -5.11
C SER A 106 -9.52 15.37 -5.77
N ALA A 107 -9.37 14.06 -5.97
CA ALA A 107 -10.45 13.22 -6.51
C ALA A 107 -11.71 13.24 -5.63
N THR A 108 -11.54 13.24 -4.31
CA THR A 108 -12.67 13.30 -3.35
C THR A 108 -13.35 14.67 -3.38
N VAL A 109 -12.60 15.76 -3.51
CA VAL A 109 -13.14 17.13 -3.58
C VAL A 109 -13.75 17.45 -4.95
N SER A 110 -13.33 16.75 -6.01
CA SER A 110 -13.89 16.81 -7.36
C SER A 110 -15.12 15.93 -7.58
N LEU A 111 -15.56 15.17 -6.57
CA LEU A 111 -16.81 14.39 -6.55
C LEU A 111 -18.01 15.09 -5.84
N PRO A 112 -18.16 16.44 -5.80
CA PRO A 112 -19.18 17.06 -4.97
C PRO A 112 -20.63 16.86 -5.47
N CYS A 113 -20.84 16.18 -6.61
CA CYS A 113 -22.18 16.00 -7.17
C CYS A 113 -22.82 14.61 -6.95
N ILE A 114 -22.11 13.60 -6.42
CA ILE A 114 -22.69 12.24 -6.30
C ILE A 114 -22.80 11.73 -4.85
N TYR A 115 -21.97 12.21 -3.92
CA TYR A 115 -21.85 11.57 -2.59
C TYR A 115 -22.20 12.46 -1.39
N ARG A 116 -22.83 13.62 -1.61
CA ARG A 116 -23.23 14.52 -0.52
C ARG A 116 -24.59 14.14 0.05
N ASN A 117 -24.74 12.91 0.56
CA ASN A 117 -25.81 12.63 1.52
C ASN A 117 -25.20 12.58 2.92
N PRO A 118 -25.67 13.42 3.88
CA PRO A 118 -25.25 13.31 5.26
C PRO A 118 -25.66 11.93 5.78
N MET A 119 -24.72 11.20 6.40
CA MET A 119 -25.09 9.97 7.11
C MET A 119 -25.96 10.36 8.32
N PRO A 120 -27.11 9.70 8.55
CA PRO A 120 -27.95 9.92 9.72
C PRO A 120 -27.26 9.52 11.03
#